data_AF-A0A834H213-F1
#
_entry.id   AF-A0A834H213-F1
#
_cell.length_a   1.000
_cell.length_b   1.000
_cell.length_c   1.000
_cell.angle_alpha   90.00
_cell.angle_beta   90.00
_cell.angle_gamma   90.00
#
_symmetry.space_group_name_H-M   'P 1'
#
loop_
_entity.id
_entity.type
_entity.pdbx_description
1 polymer ?
#
loop_
_entity_poly.entity_id
_entity_poly.type
_entity_poly.pdbx_seq_one_letter_code
_entity_poly.pdbx_strand_id
1 'polypeptide(L)'
;MHFVDFVSGFSLLTKLFAWIFLYLFHTSDPPLVILGRAFSKTETLGLHILSSIVVVFLINVRSVLSSTLMVGIAIFCIHGAFRAPRIDSLTSRKMLLRPTSTASLRNHVVT
;
A
#
# COMPACT_ATOMS: atom_id res chain seq x y z
N MET A 1 -6.72 9.47 -7.49
CA MET A 1 -7.02 10.52 -6.50
C MET A 1 -6.11 10.42 -5.27
N HIS A 2 -5.97 9.25 -4.61
CA HIS A 2 -5.15 9.09 -3.40
C HIS A 2 -3.69 9.61 -3.45
N PHE A 3 -2.97 9.50 -4.57
CA PHE A 3 -1.57 9.98 -4.66
C PHE A 3 -1.44 11.48 -4.37
N VAL A 4 -2.40 12.27 -4.85
CA VAL A 4 -2.38 13.74 -4.78
C VAL A 4 -2.69 14.21 -3.35
N ASP A 5 -3.57 13.51 -2.65
CA ASP A 5 -3.97 13.84 -1.27
C ASP A 5 -2.80 13.76 -0.29
N PHE A 6 -1.94 12.76 -0.47
CA PHE A 6 -0.76 12.59 0.35
C PHE A 6 0.35 13.61 0.05
N VAL A 7 0.53 13.97 -1.23
CA VAL A 7 1.48 15.02 -1.63
C VAL A 7 1.04 16.38 -1.10
N SER A 8 -0.27 16.64 -1.07
CA SER A 8 -0.87 17.84 -0.52
C SER A 8 -0.65 17.93 1.00
N GLY A 9 -1.00 16.89 1.76
CA GLY A 9 -0.79 16.85 3.21
C GLY A 9 0.68 17.04 3.60
N PHE A 10 1.61 16.43 2.85
CA PHE A 10 3.03 16.60 3.10
C PHE A 10 3.52 18.03 2.81
N SER A 11 3.09 18.61 1.68
CA SER A 11 3.48 19.98 1.31
C SER A 11 3.02 21.01 2.34
N LEU A 12 1.84 20.81 2.92
CA LEU A 12 1.33 21.66 3.99
C LEU A 12 2.21 21.59 5.23
N LEU A 13 2.65 20.40 5.65
CA LEU A 13 3.52 20.21 6.81
C LEU A 13 4.89 20.87 6.62
N THR A 14 5.54 20.69 5.46
CA THR A 14 6.82 21.36 5.16
C THR A 14 6.67 22.88 5.15
N LYS A 15 5.61 23.39 4.54
CA LYS A 15 5.34 24.83 4.49
C LYS A 15 5.04 25.41 5.87
N LEU A 16 4.33 24.66 6.73
CA LEU A 16 4.08 25.05 8.12
C LEU A 16 5.38 25.08 8.91
N PHE A 17 6.22 24.04 8.78
CA PHE A 17 7.50 23.95 9.47
C PHE A 17 8.45 25.06 9.02
N ALA A 18 8.50 25.32 7.72
CA ALA A 18 9.22 26.44 7.11
C ALA A 18 8.74 27.78 7.67
N TRP A 19 7.42 27.97 7.75
CA TRP A 19 6.82 29.22 8.20
C TRP A 19 7.06 29.45 9.70
N ILE A 20 6.91 28.41 10.52
CA ILE A 20 7.18 28.44 11.97
C ILE A 20 8.65 28.70 12.24
N PHE A 21 9.55 28.00 11.53
CA PHE A 21 10.99 28.28 11.61
C PHE A 21 11.24 29.73 11.20
N LEU A 22 10.78 30.15 10.02
CA LEU A 22 11.02 31.49 9.53
C LEU A 22 10.51 32.54 10.52
N TYR A 23 9.35 32.34 11.16
CA TYR A 23 8.82 33.24 12.19
C TYR A 23 9.67 33.25 13.47
N LEU A 24 10.09 32.07 13.96
CA LEU A 24 10.95 31.94 15.14
C LEU A 24 12.30 32.66 14.93
N PHE A 25 12.89 32.57 13.73
CA PHE A 25 14.19 33.17 13.41
C PHE A 25 14.09 34.61 12.88
N HIS A 26 12.94 35.01 12.33
CA HIS A 26 12.70 36.36 11.85
C HIS A 26 12.42 37.34 12.98
N THR A 27 11.81 36.91 14.09
CA THR A 27 11.60 37.74 15.30
C THR A 27 12.72 37.58 16.33
N SER A 28 13.63 36.62 16.16
CA SER A 28 14.79 36.44 17.05
C SER A 28 15.98 37.28 16.60
N ASP A 29 15.87 38.60 16.81
CA ASP A 29 17.00 39.53 16.79
C ASP A 29 18.00 39.37 17.96
N PRO A 30 17.71 38.66 19.07
CA PRO A 30 18.74 38.16 19.97
C PRO A 30 19.10 36.68 19.66
N PRO A 31 20.37 36.27 19.84
CA PRO A 31 20.79 34.90 19.61
C PRO A 31 20.00 33.95 20.53
N LEU A 32 19.35 32.95 19.96
CA LEU A 32 18.60 31.94 20.69
C LEU A 32 19.61 31.06 21.45
N VAL A 33 19.89 31.42 22.71
CA VAL A 33 20.79 30.70 23.60
C VAL A 33 19.99 29.63 24.34
N ILE A 34 20.04 28.40 23.86
CA ILE A 34 19.56 27.25 24.64
C ILE A 34 20.81 26.64 25.30
N LEU A 35 20.83 26.60 26.62
CA LEU A 35 21.90 26.01 27.44
C LEU A 35 23.27 26.76 27.45
N GLY A 36 23.30 28.07 27.21
CA GLY A 36 24.56 28.84 27.24
C GLY A 36 25.39 28.78 25.95
N ARG A 37 24.89 28.11 24.90
CA ARG A 37 25.47 28.11 23.55
C ARG A 37 24.47 28.74 22.58
N ALA A 38 24.90 29.72 21.80
CA ALA A 38 24.05 30.30 20.75
C ALA A 38 23.82 29.25 19.67
N PHE A 39 22.57 28.80 19.50
CA PHE A 39 22.22 27.98 18.34
C PHE A 39 22.35 28.87 17.11
N SER A 40 23.35 28.56 16.29
CA SER A 40 23.61 29.34 15.09
C SER A 40 22.48 29.09 14.11
N LYS A 41 22.07 30.14 13.40
CA LYS A 41 21.06 30.13 12.32
C LYS A 41 21.32 29.00 11.31
N THR A 42 22.56 28.53 11.21
CA THR A 42 23.03 27.42 10.38
C THR A 42 22.52 26.03 10.80
N GLU A 43 22.46 25.71 12.10
CA GLU A 43 22.03 24.38 12.57
C GLU A 43 20.52 24.19 12.36
N THR A 44 19.78 25.23 12.70
CA THR A 44 18.35 25.38 12.44
C THR A 44 18.02 25.27 10.94
N LEU A 45 18.69 26.05 10.10
CA LEU A 45 18.45 26.03 8.67
C LEU A 45 18.84 24.67 8.09
N GLY A 46 19.93 24.08 8.60
CA GLY A 46 20.36 22.73 8.28
C GLY A 46 19.31 21.68 8.61
N LEU A 47 18.64 21.78 9.77
CA LEU A 47 17.58 20.84 10.16
C LEU A 47 16.37 20.90 9.22
N HIS A 48 15.98 22.10 8.78
CA HIS A 48 14.91 22.28 7.82
C HIS A 48 15.26 21.69 6.44
N ILE A 49 16.48 21.93 5.97
CA ILE A 49 16.98 21.36 4.71
C ILE A 49 17.05 19.83 4.81
N LEU A 50 17.61 19.29 5.89
CA LEU A 50 17.71 17.85 6.11
C LEU A 50 16.33 17.18 6.16
N SER A 51 15.37 17.81 6.85
CA SER A 51 13.97 17.36 6.87
C SER A 51 13.40 17.28 5.46
N SER A 52 13.56 18.32 4.63
CA SER A 52 13.07 18.31 3.24
C SER A 52 13.69 17.18 2.37
N ILE A 53 14.96 16.85 2.59
CA ILE A 53 15.66 15.76 1.87
C ILE A 53 15.04 14.40 2.24
N VAL A 54 14.87 14.14 3.55
CA VAL A 54 14.25 12.90 4.05
C VAL A 54 12.85 12.74 3.48
N VAL A 55 12.11 13.85 3.43
CA VAL A 55 10.76 13.91 2.92
C VAL A 55 10.68 13.54 1.44
N VAL A 56 11.52 14.15 0.60
CA VAL A 56 11.56 13.87 -0.84
C VAL A 56 11.89 12.40 -1.07
N PHE A 57 12.82 11.85 -0.28
CA PHE A 57 13.13 10.42 -0.32
C PHE A 57 11.91 9.56 0.06
N LEU A 58 11.23 9.87 1.15
CA LEU A 58 10.02 9.16 1.58
C LEU A 58 8.90 9.25 0.53
N ILE A 59 8.71 10.39 -0.13
CA ILE A 59 7.71 10.55 -1.20
C ILE A 59 8.02 9.64 -2.38
N ASN A 60 9.29 9.55 -2.78
CA ASN A 60 9.73 8.66 -3.85
C ASN A 60 9.53 7.18 -3.48
N VAL A 61 10.01 6.77 -2.30
CA VAL A 61 9.87 5.38 -1.82
C VAL A 61 8.41 5.00 -1.65
N ARG A 62 7.60 5.89 -1.07
CA ARG A 62 6.17 5.67 -0.84
C ARG A 62 5.38 5.56 -2.14
N SER A 63 5.75 6.32 -3.17
CA SER A 63 5.17 6.20 -4.51
C SER A 63 5.46 4.83 -5.12
N VAL A 64 6.72 4.40 -5.07
CA VAL A 64 7.15 3.07 -5.54
C VAL A 64 6.45 1.97 -4.77
N LEU A 65 6.36 2.08 -3.43
CA LEU A 65 5.69 1.10 -2.57
C LEU A 65 4.19 0.98 -2.88
N SER A 66 3.52 2.10 -3.14
CA SER A 66 2.10 2.08 -3.55
C SER A 66 1.91 1.41 -4.90
N SER A 67 2.83 1.61 -5.84
CA SER A 67 2.77 0.99 -7.17
C SER A 67 3.01 -0.51 -7.09
N THR A 68 4.04 -0.95 -6.37
CA THR A 68 4.35 -2.38 -6.22
C THR A 68 3.27 -3.11 -5.44
N LEU A 69 2.63 -2.47 -4.46
CA LEU A 69 1.50 -3.06 -3.72
C LEU A 69 0.30 -3.29 -4.64
N MET A 70 -0.10 -2.30 -5.44
CA MET A 70 -1.20 -2.43 -6.41
C MET A 70 -0.92 -3.55 -7.43
N VAL A 71 0.28 -3.57 -7.99
CA VAL A 71 0.71 -4.60 -8.95
C VAL A 71 0.75 -5.97 -8.28
N GLY A 72 1.28 -6.05 -7.05
CA GLY A 72 1.31 -7.28 -6.26
C GLY A 72 -0.09 -7.85 -6.02
N ILE A 73 -1.04 -7.03 -5.55
CA ILE A 73 -2.42 -7.45 -5.32
C ILE A 73 -3.06 -7.97 -6.62
N ALA A 74 -2.83 -7.30 -7.75
CA ALA A 74 -3.35 -7.76 -9.04
C ALA A 74 -2.83 -9.17 -9.40
N ILE A 75 -1.54 -9.42 -9.20
CA ILE A 75 -0.91 -10.74 -9.44
C ILE A 75 -1.46 -11.80 -8.47
N PHE A 76 -1.60 -11.47 -7.18
CA PHE A 76 -2.19 -12.36 -6.17
C PHE A 76 -3.64 -12.72 -6.51
N CYS A 77 -4.45 -11.78 -6.96
CA CYS A 77 -5.83 -12.03 -7.41
C CYS A 77 -5.89 -12.98 -8.62
N ILE A 78 -5.04 -12.76 -9.63
CA ILE A 78 -4.96 -13.65 -10.80
C ILE A 78 -4.52 -15.05 -10.38
N HIS A 79 -3.49 -15.16 -9.54
CA HIS A 79 -3.02 -16.45 -9.02
C HIS A 79 -4.11 -17.16 -8.18
N GLY A 80 -4.85 -16.40 -7.38
CA GLY A 80 -5.99 -16.89 -6.60
C GLY A 80 -7.16 -17.38 -7.47
N ALA A 81 -7.45 -16.70 -8.58
CA ALA A 81 -8.49 -17.12 -9.52
C ALA A 81 -8.14 -18.43 -10.23
N PHE A 82 -6.86 -18.64 -10.57
CA PHE A 82 -6.37 -19.92 -11.08
C PHE A 82 -6.32 -21.03 -10.01
N ARG A 83 -6.31 -20.66 -8.72
CA ARG A 83 -6.42 -21.62 -7.62
C ARG A 83 -7.84 -22.07 -7.34
N ALA A 84 -8.88 -21.55 -7.99
CA ALA A 84 -10.21 -22.15 -7.95
C ALA A 84 -10.21 -23.40 -8.87
N PRO A 85 -9.99 -24.60 -8.31
CA PRO A 85 -9.75 -25.78 -9.12
C PRO A 85 -11.09 -26.43 -9.40
N ARG A 86 -11.47 -26.51 -10.68
CA ARG A 86 -12.24 -27.63 -11.22
C ARG A 86 -13.51 -27.95 -10.42
N ILE A 87 -14.48 -27.04 -10.41
CA ILE A 87 -15.85 -27.40 -10.07
C ILE A 87 -16.48 -27.90 -11.35
N ASP A 88 -16.50 -29.24 -11.54
CA ASP A 88 -17.50 -30.02 -12.33
C ASP A 88 -16.97 -31.10 -13.30
N SER A 89 -15.77 -31.01 -13.86
CA SER A 89 -15.40 -31.97 -14.95
C SER A 89 -15.36 -33.46 -14.57
N LEU A 90 -15.09 -33.80 -13.29
CA LEU A 90 -15.13 -35.19 -12.79
C LEU A 90 -16.48 -35.58 -12.19
N THR A 91 -17.26 -34.61 -11.73
CA THR A 91 -18.63 -34.81 -11.23
C THR A 91 -19.59 -35.07 -12.40
N SER A 92 -19.48 -34.29 -13.48
CA SER A 92 -20.24 -34.51 -14.72
C SER A 92 -19.87 -35.83 -15.40
N ARG A 93 -18.58 -36.24 -15.36
CA ARG A 93 -18.17 -37.56 -15.88
C ARG A 93 -18.61 -38.74 -14.99
N LYS A 94 -18.66 -38.57 -13.67
CA LYS A 94 -19.24 -39.59 -12.76
C LYS A 94 -20.76 -39.67 -12.84
N MET A 95 -21.45 -38.58 -13.17
CA MET A 95 -22.90 -38.59 -13.42
C MET A 95 -23.24 -39.21 -14.78
N LEU A 96 -22.45 -38.95 -15.83
CA LEU A 96 -22.67 -39.54 -17.16
C LEU A 96 -22.25 -41.02 -17.26
N LEU A 97 -21.30 -41.47 -16.44
CA LEU A 97 -20.90 -42.89 -16.36
C LEU A 97 -21.56 -43.62 -15.19
N ARG A 98 -22.71 -43.15 -14.69
CA ARG A 98 -23.57 -43.95 -13.81
C ARG A 98 -24.63 -44.62 -14.68
N PRO A 99 -24.34 -45.77 -15.33
CA PRO A 99 -25.37 -46.52 -16.00
C PRO A 99 -26.39 -46.94 -14.95
N THR A 100 -27.65 -46.71 -15.28
CA THR A 100 -28.84 -47.32 -14.71
C THR A 100 -28.83 -48.84 -14.94
N SER A 101 -27.75 -49.52 -14.54
CA SER A 101 -27.58 -50.98 -14.58
C SER A 101 -28.19 -51.65 -13.33
N THR A 102 -29.27 -51.09 -12.81
CA THR A 102 -30.06 -51.70 -11.72
C THR A 102 -31.55 -51.75 -12.02
N ALA A 103 -31.98 -51.22 -13.17
CA ALA A 103 -33.37 -51.33 -13.62
C ALA A 103 -33.61 -52.54 -14.54
N SER A 104 -32.59 -53.02 -15.26
CA SER A 104 -32.76 -54.15 -16.20
C SER A 104 -32.60 -55.53 -15.56
N LEU A 105 -31.89 -55.64 -14.43
CA LEU A 105 -31.69 -56.92 -13.71
C LEU A 105 -32.83 -57.26 -12.73
N ARG A 106 -33.86 -56.40 -12.62
CA ARG A 106 -35.05 -56.65 -11.79
C ARG A 106 -36.18 -57.36 -12.54
N ASN A 107 -36.10 -57.48 -13.87
CA ASN A 107 -37.18 -58.08 -14.67
C ASN A 107 -36.91 -59.53 -15.07
N HIS A 108 -35.73 -60.09 -14.74
CA HIS A 108 -35.34 -61.46 -15.12
C HIS A 108 -35.28 -62.44 -13.95
N VAL A 109 -35.63 -62.01 -12.73
CA VAL A 109 -35.63 -62.85 -11.51
C VAL A 109 -37.05 -63.09 -10.97
N VAL A 110 -38.09 -62.56 -11.63
CA VAL A 110 -39.50 -62.64 -11.15
C VAL A 110 -40.46 -63.23 -12.18
N THR A 111 -39.97 -64.06 -13.11
CA THR A 111 -40.83 -64.88 -14.00
C THR A 111 -40.24 -66.25 -14.19
#